data_AF-A0A1Q7F4X4-F1
#
_entry.id   AF-A0A1Q7F4X4-F1
#
_cell.length_a   1.000
_cell.length_b   1.000
_cell.length_c   1.000
_cell.angle_alpha   90.00
_cell.angle_beta   90.00
_cell.angle_gamma   90.00
#
_symmetry.space_group_name_H-M   'P 1'
#
loop_
_entity.id
_entity.type
_entity.pdbx_description
1 polymer ?
#
loop_
_entity_poly.entity_id
_entity_poly.type
_entity_poly.pdbx_seq_one_letter_code
_entity_poly.pdbx_strand_id
1 'polypeptide(L)' 'MKDKTSITLSREVLAGIDRLAGSRQSRSAFIEAVLRRFLRSRARAEIEARDLERINQASEGLNAEAAEILDYQASEGE' A
#
# COMPACT_ATOMS: atom_id res chain seq x y z
N MET A 1 -21.61 7.56 12.71
CA MET A 1 -22.23 6.61 13.66
C MET A 1 -21.37 5.34 13.72
N LYS A 2 -21.47 4.54 14.78
CA LYS A 2 -20.72 3.28 14.93
C LYS A 2 -21.68 2.16 15.29
N ASP A 3 -21.56 1.02 14.62
CA ASP A 3 -22.33 -0.18 14.92
C ASP A 3 -21.55 -1.09 15.88
N LYS A 4 -22.26 -1.71 16.82
CA LYS A 4 -21.65 -2.69 17.72
C LYS A 4 -21.54 -4.03 17.01
N THR A 5 -20.33 -4.56 16.94
CA THR A 5 -20.04 -5.86 16.34
C THR A 5 -19.36 -6.75 17.37
N SER A 6 -19.88 -7.96 17.56
CA SER A 6 -19.22 -9.00 18.36
C SER A 6 -18.33 -9.84 17.44
N ILE A 7 -17.06 -10.00 17.81
CA ILE A 7 -16.09 -10.79 17.04
C ILE A 7 -15.34 -11.72 17.98
N THR A 8 -15.07 -12.93 17.51
CA THR A 8 -14.24 -13.89 18.24
C THR A 8 -12.78 -13.65 17.87
N LEU A 9 -11.93 -13.43 18.89
CA LEU A 9 -10.49 -13.24 18.74
C LEU A 9 -9.76 -14.25 19.63
N SER A 10 -8.57 -14.67 19.21
CA SER A 10 -7.73 -15.53 20.05
C SER A 10 -7.29 -14.80 21.32
N ARG A 11 -7.00 -15.57 22.38
CA ARG A 11 -6.52 -15.00 23.65
C ARG A 11 -5.22 -14.22 23.48
N GLU A 12 -4.34 -14.70 22.60
CA GLU A 12 -3.08 -14.04 22.28
C GLU A 12 -3.30 -12.67 21.65
N VAL A 13 -4.23 -12.56 20.69
CA VAL A 13 -4.58 -11.30 20.03
C VAL A 13 -5.18 -10.32 21.04
N LEU A 14 -6.10 -10.78 21.91
CA LEU A 14 -6.67 -9.94 22.97
C LEU A 14 -5.60 -9.42 23.93
N ALA A 15 -4.67 -10.27 24.36
CA ALA A 15 -3.57 -9.86 25.22
C ALA A 15 -2.63 -8.86 24.52
N GLY A 16 -2.38 -9.04 23.23
CA GLY A 16 -1.62 -8.08 22.42
C GLY A 16 -2.32 -6.72 22.33
N ILE A 17 -3.64 -6.71 22.11
CA ILE A 17 -4.46 -5.50 22.12
C ILE A 17 -4.39 -4.81 23.47
N ASP A 18 -4.52 -5.54 24.58
CA ASP A 18 -4.46 -4.95 25.92
C ASP A 18 -3.13 -4.27 26.22
N ARG A 19 -2.02 -4.91 25.84
CA ARG A 19 -0.67 -4.36 26.00
C ARG A 19 -0.49 -3.06 25.20
N LEU A 20 -1.00 -3.02 23.97
CA LEU A 20 -0.85 -1.86 23.07
C LEU A 20 -1.86 -0.75 23.37
N ALA A 21 -3.09 -1.09 23.74
CA ALA A 21 -4.13 -0.14 24.08
C ALA A 21 -3.80 0.57 25.41
N GLY A 22 -3.25 -0.17 26.37
CA GLY A 22 -3.01 0.33 27.73
C GLY A 22 -4.32 0.74 28.43
N SER A 23 -4.20 1.55 29.48
CA SER A 23 -5.35 1.99 30.30
C SER A 23 -6.11 3.21 29.73
N ARG A 24 -5.60 3.83 28.65
CA ARG A 24 -6.12 5.11 28.15
C ARG A 24 -7.17 5.00 27.05
N GLN A 25 -7.31 3.84 26.40
CA GLN A 25 -8.29 3.64 25.32
C GLN A 25 -8.99 2.29 25.44
N SER A 26 -10.25 2.23 25.00
CA SER A 26 -10.96 0.95 24.92
C SER A 26 -10.38 0.08 23.81
N ARG A 27 -10.49 -1.26 23.96
CA ARG A 27 -10.15 -2.23 22.91
C ARG A 27 -10.85 -1.88 21.58
N SER A 28 -12.13 -1.49 21.64
CA SER A 28 -12.90 -1.10 20.45
C SER A 28 -12.35 0.14 19.76
N ALA A 29 -11.87 1.14 20.50
CA ALA A 29 -11.25 2.32 19.93
C ALA A 29 -9.90 1.99 19.28
N PHE A 30 -9.10 1.13 19.92
CA PHE A 30 -7.84 0.66 19.37
C PHE A 30 -8.04 -0.13 18.07
N ILE A 31 -8.95 -1.12 18.09
CA ILE A 31 -9.27 -1.95 16.92
C ILE A 31 -9.74 -1.06 15.76
N GLU A 32 -10.63 -0.12 16.03
CA GLU A 32 -11.12 0.82 15.00
C GLU A 32 -10.00 1.66 14.39
N ALA A 33 -9.07 2.17 15.21
CA ALA A 33 -7.94 2.97 14.72
C ALA A 33 -7.01 2.16 13.81
N VAL A 34 -6.70 0.92 14.21
CA VAL A 34 -5.88 -0.01 13.42
C VAL A 34 -6.58 -0.37 12.11
N LEU A 35 -7.85 -0.75 12.15
CA LEU A 35 -8.62 -1.11 10.95
C LEU A 35 -8.75 0.09 10.00
N ARG A 36 -9.04 1.29 10.50
CA ARG A 36 -9.07 2.51 9.67
C ARG A 36 -7.73 2.79 9.01
N ARG A 37 -6.62 2.63 9.74
CA ARG A 37 -5.28 2.80 9.18
C ARG A 37 -5.02 1.76 8.08
N PHE A 38 -5.34 0.49 8.36
CA PHE A 38 -5.16 -0.61 7.42
C PHE A 38 -5.98 -0.43 6.14
N LEU A 39 -7.26 -0.07 6.25
CA LEU A 39 -8.13 0.17 5.10
C LEU A 39 -7.65 1.37 4.28
N ARG A 40 -7.23 2.47 4.93
CA ARG A 40 -6.63 3.61 4.21
C ARG A 40 -5.33 3.23 3.51
N SER A 41 -4.45 2.45 4.15
CA SER A 41 -3.21 2.01 3.51
C SER A 41 -3.48 1.05 2.35
N ARG A 42 -4.51 0.19 2.44
CA ARG A 42 -4.89 -0.68 1.33
C ARG A 42 -5.46 0.11 0.15
N ALA A 43 -6.37 1.04 0.41
CA ALA A 43 -6.90 1.91 -0.63
C ALA A 43 -5.79 2.75 -1.31
N ARG A 44 -4.80 3.21 -0.54
CA ARG A 44 -3.62 3.89 -1.11
C ARG A 44 -2.73 2.94 -1.90
N ALA A 45 -2.44 1.76 -1.38
CA ALA A 45 -1.60 0.77 -2.07
C ALA A 45 -2.23 0.31 -3.40
N GLU A 46 -3.55 0.19 -3.50
CA GLU A 46 -4.25 -0.12 -4.75
C GLU A 46 -4.14 1.04 -5.76
N ILE A 47 -4.13 2.29 -5.30
CA ILE A 47 -3.89 3.46 -6.14
C ILE A 47 -2.41 3.54 -6.56
N GLU A 48 -1.49 3.36 -5.61
CA GLU A 48 -0.05 3.39 -5.82
C GLU A 48 0.41 2.26 -6.75
N ALA A 49 -0.17 1.06 -6.65
CA ALA A 49 0.12 -0.04 -7.57
C ALA A 49 -0.27 0.30 -9.02
N ARG A 50 -1.43 0.92 -9.22
CA ARG A 50 -1.88 1.40 -10.54
C ARG A 50 -1.03 2.54 -11.08
N ASP A 51 -0.57 3.43 -10.22
CA ASP A 51 0.30 4.53 -10.66
C ASP A 51 1.73 4.04 -10.95
N LEU A 52 2.22 3.05 -10.20
CA LEU A 52 3.50 2.38 -10.47
C LEU A 52 3.47 1.64 -11.82
N GLU A 53 2.36 0.98 -12.15
CA GLU A 53 2.16 0.34 -13.45
C GLU A 53 2.22 1.35 -14.61
N ARG A 54 1.62 2.54 -14.44
CA ARG A 54 1.68 3.62 -15.43
C ARG A 54 3.08 4.21 -15.59
N ILE A 55 3.81 4.41 -14.47
CA ILE A 55 5.19 4.91 -14.50
C ILE A 55 6.10 3.91 -15.22
N ASN A 56 5.94 2.62 -14.97
CA ASN A 56 6.71 1.57 -15.65
C ASN A 56 6.42 1.54 -17.16
N GLN A 57 5.14 1.60 -17.56
CA GLN A 57 4.77 1.67 -18.98
C GLN A 57 5.35 2.90 -19.68
N ALA A 58 5.32 4.07 -19.04
CA ALA A 58 5.94 5.27 -19.59
C ALA A 58 7.47 5.13 -19.71
N SER A 59 8.10 4.46 -18.75
CA SER A 59 9.55 4.22 -18.74
C SER A 59 9.97 3.21 -19.81
N GLU A 60 9.15 2.19 -20.10
CA GLU A 60 9.37 1.26 -21.20
C GLU A 60 9.34 1.98 -22.56
N GLY A 61 8.39 2.89 -22.77
CA GLY A 61 8.33 3.71 -23.99
C GLY A 61 9.57 4.58 -24.17
N LEU A 62 9.99 5.30 -23.13
CA LEU A 62 11.20 6.13 -23.17
C LEU A 62 12.47 5.31 -23.39
N ASN A 63 12.56 4.11 -22.80
CA ASN A 63 13.71 3.22 -23.00
C ASN A 63 13.76 2.69 -24.43
N ALA A 64 12.62 2.41 -25.06
CA ALA A 64 12.55 1.98 -26.44
C ALA A 64 12.99 3.10 -27.40
N GLU A 65 12.51 4.33 -27.19
CA GLU A 65 12.95 5.51 -27.96
C GLU A 65 14.46 5.77 -27.80
N ALA A 66 14.97 5.67 -26.57
CA ALA A 66 16.40 5.83 -26.32
C ALA A 66 17.24 4.74 -27.00
N ALA A 67 16.76 3.49 -27.01
CA ALA A 67 17.41 2.38 -27.70
C ALA A 67 17.43 2.59 -29.23
N GLU A 68 16.34 3.10 -29.81
CA GLU A 68 16.24 3.42 -31.24
C GLU A 68 17.22 4.55 -31.63
N ILE A 69 17.34 5.59 -30.82
CA ILE A 69 18.30 6.68 -31.06
C ILE A 69 19.75 6.18 -30.99
N LEU A 70 20.05 5.30 -30.03
CA LEU A 70 21.39 4.71 -29.89
C LEU A 70 21.73 3.80 -31.08
N ASP A 71 20.76 3.05 -31.59
CA ASP A 71 20.91 2.21 -32.78
C ASP A 71 21.16 3.06 -34.04
N TYR A 72 20.41 4.15 -34.20
CA TYR A 72 20.61 5.12 -35.28
C TYR A 72 22.02 5.73 -35.23
N GLN A 73 22.49 6.17 -34.06
CA GLN A 73 23.84 6.72 -33.88
C GLN A 73 24.95 5.70 -34.15
N ALA A 74 24.72 4.43 -33.80
CA ALA A 74 25.68 3.36 -34.11
C ALA A 74 25.74 3.09 -35.62
N SER A 75 24.61 3.21 -36.33
CA SER A 75 24.53 3.01 -37.78
C SER A 75 25.07 4.17 -38.63
N GLU A 76 25.10 5.41 -38.11
CA GLU A 76 25.71 6.58 -38.80
C GLU A 76 27.23 6.68 -38.60
N GLY A 77 27.83 5.82 -37.77
CA GLY A 77 29.25 5.83 -37.42
C GLY A 77 30.15 4.88 -38.24
N GLU A 78 29.59 4.12 -39.18
CA GLU A 78 30.32 3.26 -40.15
C GLU A 78 30.51 3.95 -41.51
#